data_AF-A0A7V9KN45-F1
#
_entry.id   AF-A0A7V9KN45-F1
#
_cell.length_a   1.000
_cell.length_b   1.000
_cell.length_c   1.000
_cell.angle_alpha   90.00
_cell.angle_beta   90.00
_cell.angle_gamma   90.00
#
_symmetry.space_group_name_H-M   'P 1'
#
loop_
_entity.id
_entity.type
_entity.pdbx_description
1 polymer ?
#
loop_
_entity_poly.entity_id
_entity_poly.type
_entity_poly.pdbx_seq_one_letter_code
_entity_poly.pdbx_strand_id
1 'polypeptide(L)'
;MEETLTKEQIEGALYATKGLLSLTAEKLGVTRRTIYNYIERYPELALVRDDAREKMVDTAELALESAVLEKQGWAVALVLKTLGRHRGYVDRQEIAGAAGGPIEIIVNHVSATPA
;
A
#
# COMPACT_ATOMS: atom_id res chain seq x y z
N MET A 1 -11.07 -34.44 -4.44
CA MET A 1 -12.35 -33.70 -4.33
C MET A 1 -11.96 -32.24 -4.19
N GLU A 2 -11.99 -31.47 -5.29
CA GLU A 2 -11.80 -30.01 -5.22
C GLU A 2 -13.07 -29.42 -4.60
N GLU A 3 -13.07 -29.29 -3.28
CA GLU A 3 -14.10 -28.55 -2.58
C GLU A 3 -14.02 -27.09 -3.04
N THR A 4 -15.04 -26.65 -3.78
CA THR A 4 -15.07 -25.29 -4.32
C THR A 4 -15.28 -24.35 -3.14
N LEU A 5 -14.25 -23.55 -2.81
CA LEU A 5 -14.33 -22.55 -1.74
C LEU A 5 -15.47 -21.57 -2.01
N THR A 6 -16.25 -21.26 -0.98
CA THR A 6 -17.27 -20.22 -1.09
C THR A 6 -16.64 -18.83 -0.97
N LYS A 7 -17.33 -17.83 -1.49
CA LYS A 7 -16.91 -16.44 -1.40
C LYS A 7 -16.75 -16.02 0.07
N GLU A 8 -17.67 -16.43 0.93
CA GLU A 8 -17.71 -16.11 2.37
C GLU A 8 -16.51 -16.72 3.11
N GLN A 9 -16.05 -17.91 2.72
CA GLN A 9 -14.86 -18.52 3.28
C GLN A 9 -13.61 -17.70 2.95
N ILE A 10 -13.51 -17.20 1.72
CA ILE A 10 -12.39 -16.35 1.30
C ILE A 10 -12.47 -14.99 1.99
N GLU A 11 -13.66 -14.41 2.09
CA GLU A 11 -13.90 -13.14 2.79
C GLU A 11 -13.45 -13.23 4.27
N GLY A 12 -13.93 -14.25 4.99
CA GLY A 12 -13.56 -14.47 6.38
C GLY A 12 -12.05 -14.73 6.55
N ALA A 13 -11.44 -15.46 5.61
CA ALA A 13 -10.00 -15.68 5.62
C ALA A 13 -9.20 -14.41 5.34
N LEU A 14 -9.64 -13.54 4.42
CA LEU A 14 -9.02 -12.25 4.14
C LEU A 14 -9.03 -11.34 5.37
N TYR A 15 -10.16 -11.24 6.08
CA TYR A 15 -10.22 -10.48 7.33
C TYR A 15 -9.30 -11.08 8.41
N ALA A 16 -9.35 -12.41 8.60
CA ALA A 16 -8.54 -13.09 9.61
C ALA A 16 -7.03 -12.93 9.37
N THR A 17 -6.61 -12.76 8.11
CA THR A 17 -5.20 -12.59 7.74
C THR A 17 -4.85 -11.17 7.31
N LYS A 18 -5.72 -10.19 7.60
CA LYS A 18 -5.47 -8.76 7.34
C LYS A 18 -5.14 -8.46 5.86
N GLY A 19 -5.83 -9.14 4.94
CA GLY A 19 -5.64 -8.99 3.50
C GLY A 19 -4.31 -9.55 2.96
N LEU A 20 -3.58 -10.35 3.75
CA LEU A 20 -2.33 -10.99 3.35
C LEU A 20 -2.60 -12.30 2.59
N LEU A 21 -2.55 -12.24 1.26
CA LEU A 21 -2.95 -13.33 0.37
C LEU A 21 -2.17 -14.63 0.56
N SER A 22 -0.88 -14.56 0.89
CA SER A 22 -0.08 -15.78 1.18
C SER A 22 -0.62 -16.50 2.42
N LEU A 23 -0.94 -15.75 3.48
CA LEU A 23 -1.49 -16.32 4.72
C LEU A 23 -2.94 -16.76 4.53
N THR A 24 -3.73 -16.06 3.72
CA THR A 24 -5.09 -16.47 3.35
C THR A 24 -5.06 -17.82 2.66
N ALA A 25 -4.15 -17.99 1.70
CA ALA A 25 -3.96 -19.21 0.93
C ALA A 25 -3.53 -20.38 1.83
N GLU A 26 -2.54 -20.16 2.70
CA GLU A 26 -2.10 -21.14 3.70
C GLU A 26 -3.25 -21.55 4.64
N LYS A 27 -4.00 -20.58 5.17
CA LYS A 27 -5.14 -20.81 6.07
C LYS A 27 -6.25 -21.65 5.41
N LEU A 28 -6.46 -21.47 4.11
CA LEU A 28 -7.48 -22.19 3.34
C LEU A 28 -6.94 -23.45 2.66
N GLY A 29 -5.66 -23.77 2.79
CA GLY A 29 -5.03 -24.94 2.15
C GLY A 29 -5.01 -24.86 0.61
N VAL A 30 -5.02 -23.65 0.04
CA VAL A 30 -5.03 -23.43 -1.42
C VAL A 30 -3.81 -22.64 -1.87
N THR A 31 -3.62 -22.52 -3.18
CA THR A 31 -2.54 -21.69 -3.72
C THR A 31 -2.90 -20.21 -3.66
N ARG A 32 -1.90 -19.34 -3.56
CA ARG A 32 -2.10 -17.89 -3.67
C ARG A 32 -2.76 -17.49 -5.00
N ARG A 33 -2.47 -18.22 -6.08
CA ARG A 33 -3.10 -18.01 -7.39
C ARG A 33 -4.61 -18.25 -7.33
N THR A 34 -5.06 -19.28 -6.61
CA THR A 34 -6.48 -19.55 -6.39
C THR A 34 -7.16 -18.33 -5.77
N ILE A 35 -6.61 -17.76 -4.70
CA ILE A 35 -7.18 -16.57 -4.06
C ILE A 35 -7.24 -15.36 -5.02
N TYR A 36 -6.18 -15.12 -5.81
CA TYR A 36 -6.20 -14.07 -6.84
C TYR A 36 -7.32 -14.27 -7.85
N ASN A 37 -7.51 -15.50 -8.36
CA ASN A 37 -8.56 -15.78 -9.33
C ASN A 37 -9.96 -15.50 -8.76
N TYR A 38 -10.17 -15.76 -7.45
CA TYR A 38 -11.43 -15.41 -6.79
C TYR A 38 -11.60 -13.90 -6.65
N ILE A 39 -10.54 -13.15 -6.32
CA ILE A 39 -10.60 -11.69 -6.24
C ILE A 39 -10.88 -11.06 -7.60
N GLU A 40 -10.31 -11.58 -8.68
CA GLU A 40 -10.60 -11.12 -10.04
C GLU A 40 -12.04 -11.42 -10.46
N ARG A 41 -12.57 -12.58 -10.04
CA ARG A 41 -13.94 -13.00 -10.34
C ARG A 41 -15.00 -12.26 -9.51
N TYR A 42 -14.67 -11.87 -8.29
CA TYR A 42 -15.56 -11.24 -7.31
C TYR A 42 -14.94 -9.92 -6.81
N PRO A 43 -15.17 -8.79 -7.51
CA PRO A 43 -14.59 -7.49 -7.18
C PRO A 43 -14.78 -7.04 -5.72
N GLU A 44 -15.86 -7.46 -5.07
CA GLU A 44 -16.12 -7.20 -3.66
C GLU A 44 -15.09 -7.83 -2.71
N LEU A 45 -14.43 -8.93 -3.10
CA LEU A 45 -13.32 -9.49 -2.33
C LEU A 45 -12.07 -8.62 -2.43
N ALA A 46 -11.92 -7.82 -3.50
CA ALA A 46 -10.88 -6.81 -3.58
C ALA A 46 -11.10 -5.71 -2.55
N LEU A 47 -12.34 -5.24 -2.39
CA LEU A 47 -12.72 -4.27 -1.37
C LEU A 47 -12.42 -4.80 0.03
N VAL A 48 -12.83 -6.04 0.32
CA VAL A 48 -12.56 -6.69 1.62
C VAL A 48 -11.05 -6.78 1.89
N ARG A 49 -10.25 -7.16 0.89
CA ARG A 49 -8.78 -7.20 1.02
C ARG A 49 -8.22 -5.82 1.34
N ASP A 50 -8.71 -4.78 0.68
CA ASP A 50 -8.20 -3.42 0.82
C ASP A 50 -8.61 -2.84 2.18
N ASP A 51 -9.87 -3.01 2.60
CA ASP A 51 -10.35 -2.65 3.95
C ASP A 51 -9.56 -3.36 5.05
N ALA A 52 -9.26 -4.65 4.87
CA ALA A 52 -8.47 -5.41 5.81
C ALA A 52 -7.01 -4.91 5.90
N ARG A 53 -6.48 -4.32 4.82
CA ARG A 53 -5.14 -3.71 4.79
C ARG A 53 -5.14 -2.32 5.40
N GLU A 54 -6.16 -1.50 5.16
CA GLU A 54 -6.31 -0.20 5.83
C GLU A 54 -6.34 -0.38 7.35
N LYS A 55 -7.08 -1.40 7.84
CA LYS A 55 -7.07 -1.73 9.28
C LYS A 55 -5.68 -2.14 9.82
N MET A 56 -4.84 -2.74 8.98
CA MET A 56 -3.44 -3.01 9.35
C MET A 56 -2.63 -1.71 9.46
N VAL A 57 -2.86 -0.77 8.55
CA VAL A 57 -2.24 0.57 8.59
C VAL A 57 -2.67 1.30 9.86
N ASP A 58 -3.96 1.33 10.21
CA ASP A 58 -4.46 1.92 11.46
C ASP A 58 -3.72 1.33 12.69
N THR A 59 -3.49 0.02 12.69
CA THR A 59 -2.76 -0.65 13.77
C THR A 59 -1.30 -0.17 13.85
N ALA A 60 -0.67 0.05 12.70
CA ALA A 60 0.68 0.59 12.63
C ALA A 60 0.73 2.06 13.09
N GLU A 61 -0.31 2.85 12.81
CA GLU A 61 -0.42 4.23 13.29
C GLU A 61 -0.53 4.29 14.83
N LEU A 62 -1.32 3.43 15.44
CA LEU A 62 -1.39 3.30 16.90
C LEU A 62 -0.04 2.90 17.53
N ALA A 63 0.67 1.98 16.88
CA ALA A 63 2.01 1.58 17.32
C ALA A 63 3.02 2.73 17.16
N LEU A 64 2.91 3.50 16.07
CA LEU A 64 3.74 4.69 15.84
C LEU A 64 3.48 5.76 16.90
N GLU A 65 2.23 6.04 17.25
CA GLU A 65 1.87 6.97 18.33
C GLU A 65 2.50 6.54 19.66
N SER A 66 2.39 5.26 20.01
CA SER A 66 3.01 4.70 21.23
C SER A 66 4.53 4.94 21.24
N ALA A 67 5.21 4.67 20.12
CA ALA A 67 6.65 4.92 20.00
C ALA A 67 7.03 6.42 20.08
N VAL A 68 6.17 7.32 19.60
CA VAL A 68 6.34 8.77 19.75
C VAL A 68 6.21 9.19 21.20
N LEU A 69 5.22 8.65 21.94
CA LEU A 69 5.05 8.92 23.37
C LEU A 69 6.24 8.44 24.20
N GLU A 70 6.85 7.32 23.80
CA GLU A 70 8.10 6.80 24.36
C GLU A 70 9.36 7.58 23.93
N LYS A 71 9.21 8.64 23.13
CA LYS A 71 10.30 9.49 22.62
C LYS A 71 11.33 8.72 21.79
N GLN A 72 10.89 7.66 21.10
CA GLN A 72 11.75 6.94 20.16
C GLN A 72 12.12 7.87 18.99
N GLY A 73 13.41 8.17 18.84
CA GLY A 73 13.88 9.19 17.90
C GLY A 73 13.47 8.93 16.44
N TRP A 74 13.47 7.67 16.01
CA TRP A 74 13.03 7.29 14.66
C TRP A 74 11.54 7.59 14.42
N ALA A 75 10.69 7.39 15.43
CA ALA A 75 9.24 7.60 15.35
C ALA A 75 8.89 9.09 15.32
N VAL A 76 9.52 9.87 16.22
CA VAL A 76 9.39 11.33 16.26
C VAL A 76 9.84 11.93 14.93
N ALA A 77 11.00 11.51 14.41
CA ALA A 77 11.50 11.98 13.14
C ALA A 77 10.57 11.62 11.98
N LEU A 78 10.04 10.38 11.95
CA LEU A 78 9.10 9.94 10.92
C LEU A 78 7.85 10.82 10.92
N VAL A 79 7.19 11.02 12.06
CA VAL A 79 5.98 11.84 12.17
C VAL A 79 6.23 13.29 11.79
N LEU A 80 7.33 13.89 12.25
CA LEU A 80 7.65 15.27 11.89
C LEU A 80 7.93 15.41 10.39
N LYS A 81 8.65 14.46 9.79
CA LYS A 81 8.96 14.45 8.36
C LYS A 81 7.78 14.08 7.46
N THR A 82 6.69 13.52 7.97
CA THR A 82 5.51 13.16 7.18
C THR A 82 4.35 14.09 7.47
N LEU A 83 3.83 14.08 8.70
CA LEU A 83 2.67 14.86 9.13
C LEU A 83 3.06 16.29 9.54
N GLY A 84 4.26 16.46 10.09
CA GLY A 84 4.81 17.75 10.52
C GLY A 84 5.45 18.60 9.41
N ARG A 85 5.40 18.17 8.13
CA ARG A 85 6.07 18.88 7.01
C ARG A 85 5.71 20.36 6.92
N HIS A 86 4.45 20.68 7.16
CA HIS A 86 3.94 22.06 7.17
C HIS A 86 4.63 22.97 8.20
N ARG A 87 5.32 22.39 9.20
CA ARG A 87 6.11 23.10 10.22
C ARG A 87 7.59 23.24 9.86
N GLY A 88 8.00 22.85 8.65
CA GLY A 88 9.38 22.99 8.17
C GLY A 88 10.26 21.76 8.35
N TYR A 89 9.73 20.63 8.83
CA TYR A 89 10.44 19.35 8.91
C TYR A 89 10.45 18.65 7.54
N VAL A 90 11.10 19.27 6.56
CA VAL A 90 11.26 18.72 5.22
C VAL A 90 12.74 18.49 4.94
N ASP A 91 13.04 17.39 4.26
CA ASP A 91 14.39 17.17 3.75
C ASP A 91 14.60 18.06 2.52
N ARG A 92 15.73 18.77 2.50
CA ARG A 92 16.13 19.58 1.35
C ARG A 92 16.33 18.65 0.15
N GLN A 93 15.58 18.88 -0.91
CA GLN A 93 15.79 18.22 -2.20
C GLN A 93 16.73 19.08 -3.04
N GLU A 94 17.83 18.50 -3.49
CA GLU A 94 18.71 19.11 -4.49
C GLU A 94 18.41 18.47 -5.83
N ILE A 95 17.86 19.27 -6.75
CA ILE A 95 17.53 18.84 -8.11
C ILE A 95 18.61 19.41 -9.04
N ALA A 96 19.33 18.53 -9.72
CA ALA A 96 20.35 18.89 -10.71
C ALA A 96 20.22 18.01 -11.95
N GLY A 97 20.77 18.46 -13.07
CA GLY A 97 20.88 17.67 -14.29
C GLY A 97 21.88 16.53 -14.16
N ALA A 98 21.99 15.72 -15.21
CA ALA A 98 22.93 14.61 -15.25
C ALA A 98 24.35 15.08 -14.89
N ALA A 99 25.03 14.32 -14.03
CA ALA A 99 26.36 14.64 -13.50
C ALA A 99 26.46 16.02 -12.80
N GLY A 100 25.37 16.53 -12.22
CA GLY A 100 25.35 17.84 -11.56
C GLY A 100 25.27 19.02 -12.55
N GLY A 101 25.00 18.73 -13.82
CA GLY A 101 24.85 19.71 -14.88
C GLY A 101 23.51 20.46 -14.86
N PRO A 102 23.26 21.31 -15.86
CA PRO A 102 21.98 21.99 -16.02
C PRO A 102 20.85 21.00 -16.27
N ILE A 103 19.63 21.36 -15.84
CA ILE A 103 18.42 20.57 -16.13
C ILE A 103 18.07 20.77 -17.62
N GLU A 104 18.14 19.70 -18.40
CA GLU A 104 17.71 19.68 -19.79
C GLU A 104 16.21 19.34 -19.88
N ILE A 105 15.43 20.20 -20.55
CA ILE A 105 13.99 20.02 -20.74
C ILE A 105 13.72 19.80 -22.23
N ILE A 106 13.22 18.60 -22.59
CA ILE A 106 12.80 18.27 -23.96
C ILE A 106 11.28 18.43 -24.07
N VAL A 107 10.82 19.35 -24.92
CA VAL A 107 9.40 19.57 -25.19
C VAL A 107 9.04 19.05 -26.58
N ASN A 108 8.25 17.98 -26.64
CA ASN A 108 7.71 17.45 -27.90
C ASN A 108 6.27 17.93 -28.10
N HIS A 109 6.04 18.76 -29.10
CA HIS A 109 4.70 19.19 -29.48
C HIS A 109 4.10 18.21 -30.50
N VAL A 110 2.98 17.57 -30.14
CA VAL A 110 2.22 16.73 -31.06
C VAL A 110 0.97 17.49 -31.49
N SER A 111 0.99 18.05 -32.70
CA SER A 111 -0.22 18.56 -33.34
C SER A 111 -0.99 17.40 -33.95
N ALA A 112 -2.23 17.17 -33.50
CA ALA A 112 -3.17 16.33 -34.23
C ALA A 112 -3.59 17.05 -35.51
N THR A 113 -3.29 16.48 -36.68
CA THR A 113 -3.86 16.95 -37.94
C THR A 113 -5.37 16.66 -37.91
N PRO A 114 -6.26 17.65 -38.12
CA PRO A 114 -7.69 17.38 -38.26
C PRO A 114 -7.92 16.60 -39.57
N ALA A 115 -8.79 15.60 -39.48
CA ALA A 115 -9.14 14.66 -40.55
C ALA A 115 -9.82 15.31 -41.76
#